data_AF-M0F2C5-F1
#
_entry.id   AF-M0F2C5-F1
#
_cell.length_a   1.000
_cell.length_b   1.000
_cell.length_c   1.000
_cell.angle_alpha   90.00
_cell.angle_beta   90.00
_cell.angle_gamma   90.00
#
_symmetry.space_group_name_H-M   'P 1'
#
loop_
_entity.id
_entity.type
_entity.pdbx_description
1 polymer ?
#
loop_
_entity_poly.entity_id
_entity_poly.type
_entity_poly.pdbx_seq_one_letter_code
_entity_poly.pdbx_strand_id
1 'polypeptide(L)'
;MTRIPTVTQPIQDRLSPRKLADYKDYKQKLIRWLSKRGKNPERRKGYADGTIRNVTYHVDRFYRWKWDREEAYTIGILPEEADEYLDSLLLSEKDYSDTYVHTAQKSLKRVFKFWNYERGKNLDYDSEFSFSVSQNEPRDYLTREERQAIREASLEYGSVPAATSVSGEEYDRWTAYLAQRFEKPKEAITDADFVRANGWKIPSLVGTSLDTGLRPMG
;
A
#
# COMPACT_ATOMS: atom_id res chain seq x y z
N MET A 1 15.62 8.98 -19.98
CA MET A 1 14.22 9.45 -19.90
C MET A 1 13.30 8.36 -20.42
N THR A 2 12.55 7.68 -19.55
CA THR A 2 11.62 6.61 -19.96
C THR A 2 10.39 7.24 -20.62
N ARG A 3 10.25 7.06 -21.94
CA ARG A 3 9.17 7.59 -22.77
C ARG A 3 7.81 7.18 -22.18
N ILE A 4 7.01 8.15 -21.75
CA ILE A 4 5.65 7.89 -21.26
C ILE A 4 4.81 7.40 -22.46
N PRO A 5 4.23 6.19 -22.43
CA PRO A 5 3.38 5.74 -23.51
C PRO A 5 2.14 6.64 -23.57
N THR A 6 1.75 7.11 -24.76
CA THR A 6 0.51 7.90 -24.90
C THR A 6 -0.72 7.06 -24.57
N VAL A 7 -0.67 5.78 -24.95
CA VAL A 7 -1.73 4.78 -24.78
C VAL A 7 -1.06 3.44 -24.45
N THR A 8 -1.63 2.70 -23.50
CA THR A 8 -1.17 1.39 -23.05
C THR A 8 -1.46 0.29 -24.07
N GLN A 9 -0.68 -0.79 -24.04
CA GLN A 9 -0.85 -1.91 -24.96
C GLN A 9 -2.28 -2.50 -24.96
N PRO A 10 -2.94 -2.71 -23.80
CA PRO A 10 -4.30 -3.26 -23.79
C PRO A 10 -5.35 -2.41 -24.53
N ILE A 11 -5.16 -1.09 -24.62
CA ILE A 11 -6.04 -0.24 -25.43
C ILE A 11 -5.72 -0.41 -26.92
N GLN A 12 -4.42 -0.51 -27.27
CA GLN A 12 -3.98 -0.68 -28.65
C GLN A 12 -4.51 -1.98 -29.25
N ASP A 13 -4.53 -3.06 -28.48
CA ASP A 13 -5.01 -4.36 -28.93
C ASP A 13 -6.55 -4.41 -29.05
N ARG A 14 -7.25 -3.57 -28.27
CA ARG A 14 -8.72 -3.58 -28.17
C ARG A 14 -9.41 -2.69 -29.21
N LEU A 15 -8.83 -1.54 -29.55
CA LEU A 15 -9.51 -0.54 -30.36
C LEU A 15 -9.23 -0.72 -31.85
N SER A 16 -10.28 -0.58 -32.68
CA SER A 16 -10.10 -0.47 -34.13
C SER A 16 -9.26 0.76 -34.50
N PRO A 17 -8.57 0.77 -35.66
CA PRO A 17 -7.62 1.83 -36.00
C PRO A 17 -8.17 3.26 -35.87
N ARG A 18 -9.44 3.49 -36.25
CA ARG A 18 -10.10 4.80 -36.15
C ARG A 18 -10.37 5.20 -34.70
N LYS A 19 -10.90 4.27 -33.88
CA LYS A 19 -11.12 4.50 -32.44
C LYS A 19 -9.80 4.74 -31.70
N LEU A 20 -8.76 4.00 -32.07
CA LEU A 20 -7.42 4.17 -31.51
C LEU A 20 -6.82 5.53 -31.87
N ALA A 21 -7.00 6.01 -33.09
CA ALA A 21 -6.53 7.33 -33.51
C ALA A 21 -7.22 8.46 -32.72
N ASP A 22 -8.54 8.38 -32.59
CA ASP A 22 -9.34 9.34 -31.79
C ASP A 22 -8.91 9.33 -30.32
N TYR A 23 -8.78 8.14 -29.71
CA TYR A 23 -8.34 8.01 -28.32
C TYR A 23 -6.90 8.53 -28.11
N LYS A 24 -5.99 8.28 -29.07
CA LYS A 24 -4.63 8.81 -29.02
C LYS A 24 -4.61 10.34 -29.06
N ASP A 25 -5.43 10.97 -29.90
CA ASP A 25 -5.54 12.44 -29.95
C ASP A 25 -5.99 13.01 -28.60
N TYR A 26 -7.08 12.45 -28.03
CA TYR A 26 -7.53 12.77 -26.67
C TYR A 26 -6.40 12.65 -25.64
N LYS A 27 -5.71 11.51 -25.60
CA LYS A 27 -4.62 11.26 -24.64
C LYS A 27 -3.44 12.21 -24.83
N GLN A 28 -3.09 12.57 -26.07
CA GLN A 28 -2.03 13.54 -26.34
C GLN A 28 -2.39 14.93 -25.81
N LYS A 29 -3.63 15.37 -26.00
CA LYS A 29 -4.13 16.65 -25.46
C LYS A 29 -4.09 16.65 -23.93
N LEU A 30 -4.58 15.59 -23.29
CA LEU A 30 -4.54 15.41 -21.84
C LEU A 30 -3.10 15.45 -21.31
N ILE A 31 -2.20 14.62 -21.86
CA ILE A 31 -0.79 14.55 -21.42
C ILE A 31 -0.09 15.89 -21.60
N ARG A 32 -0.31 16.57 -22.73
CA ARG A 32 0.24 17.90 -23.00
C ARG A 32 -0.25 18.93 -21.98
N TRP A 33 -1.54 18.90 -21.65
CA TRP A 33 -2.11 19.79 -20.63
C TRP A 33 -1.55 19.49 -19.24
N LEU A 34 -1.47 18.22 -18.84
CA LEU A 34 -0.87 17.79 -17.57
C LEU A 34 0.59 18.24 -17.44
N SER A 35 1.38 18.12 -18.52
CA SER A 35 2.80 18.50 -18.57
C SER A 35 3.03 20.01 -18.53
N LYS A 36 2.11 20.81 -19.07
CA LYS A 36 2.31 22.27 -19.16
C LYS A 36 1.56 23.08 -18.11
N ARG A 37 0.41 22.60 -17.63
CA ARG A 37 -0.54 23.42 -16.85
C ARG A 37 -1.29 22.68 -15.75
N GLY A 38 -1.37 21.35 -15.80
CA GLY A 38 -2.33 20.61 -14.97
C GLY A 38 -2.14 20.72 -13.45
N LYS A 39 -0.94 21.07 -12.96
CA LYS A 39 -0.69 21.22 -11.50
C LYS A 39 -1.15 22.58 -10.99
N ASN A 40 -0.86 23.64 -11.73
CA ASN A 40 -1.37 24.97 -11.47
C ASN A 40 -1.58 25.69 -12.81
N PRO A 41 -2.82 25.76 -13.31
CA PRO A 41 -3.13 26.35 -14.61
C PRO A 41 -2.73 27.83 -14.71
N GLU A 42 -2.99 28.61 -13.65
CA GLU A 42 -2.68 30.04 -13.59
C GLU A 42 -1.18 30.32 -13.68
N ARG A 43 -0.37 29.51 -13.00
CA ARG A 43 1.10 29.63 -12.99
C ARG A 43 1.79 28.82 -14.11
N ARG A 44 1.03 28.26 -15.06
CA ARG A 44 1.55 27.38 -16.14
C ARG A 44 2.51 26.31 -15.64
N LYS A 45 2.15 25.66 -14.52
CA LYS A 45 2.97 24.61 -13.90
C LYS A 45 2.35 23.24 -14.17
N GLY A 46 3.12 22.36 -14.79
CA GLY A 46 2.73 20.97 -15.01
C GLY A 46 3.02 20.02 -13.86
N TYR A 47 2.57 18.78 -14.03
CA TYR A 47 2.94 17.65 -13.19
C TYR A 47 4.28 17.04 -13.62
N ALA A 48 4.94 16.36 -12.67
CA ALA A 48 6.13 15.57 -12.97
C ALA A 48 5.80 14.32 -13.79
N ASP A 49 6.77 13.82 -14.55
CA ASP A 49 6.62 12.67 -15.46
C ASP A 49 6.05 11.43 -14.77
N GLY A 50 6.47 11.14 -13.54
CA GLY A 50 5.93 10.02 -12.75
C GLY A 50 4.43 10.15 -12.48
N THR A 51 3.95 11.36 -12.19
CA THR A 51 2.51 11.61 -12.01
C THR A 51 1.76 11.46 -13.33
N ILE A 52 2.30 11.99 -14.44
CA ILE A 52 1.68 11.88 -15.76
C ILE A 52 1.59 10.40 -16.18
N ARG A 53 2.61 9.61 -15.88
CA ARG A 53 2.60 8.16 -16.09
C ARG A 53 1.47 7.49 -15.33
N ASN A 54 1.33 7.76 -14.02
CA ASN A 54 0.24 7.19 -13.22
C ASN A 54 -1.13 7.56 -13.78
N VAL A 55 -1.34 8.83 -14.12
CA VAL A 55 -2.59 9.29 -14.75
C VAL A 55 -2.84 8.53 -16.04
N THR A 56 -1.83 8.33 -16.87
CA THR A 56 -1.97 7.62 -18.14
C THR A 56 -2.49 6.20 -17.94
N TYR A 57 -1.89 5.44 -17.01
CA TYR A 57 -2.28 4.05 -16.74
C TYR A 57 -3.68 3.94 -16.12
N HIS A 58 -4.00 4.77 -15.13
CA HIS A 58 -5.32 4.73 -14.48
C HIS A 58 -6.44 5.16 -15.44
N VAL A 59 -6.20 6.17 -16.28
CA VAL A 59 -7.19 6.62 -17.27
C VAL A 59 -7.45 5.53 -18.32
N ASP A 60 -6.41 4.87 -18.83
CA ASP A 60 -6.60 3.77 -19.79
C ASP A 60 -7.35 2.60 -19.16
N ARG A 61 -7.11 2.34 -17.87
CA ARG A 61 -7.83 1.30 -17.13
C ARG A 61 -9.30 1.65 -16.95
N PHE A 62 -9.60 2.89 -16.56
CA PHE A 62 -10.97 3.40 -16.44
C PHE A 62 -11.73 3.27 -17.76
N TYR A 63 -11.16 3.73 -18.87
CA TYR A 63 -11.86 3.66 -20.16
C TYR A 63 -12.08 2.23 -20.64
N ARG A 64 -11.16 1.29 -20.38
CA ARG A 64 -11.41 -0.13 -20.66
C ARG A 64 -12.61 -0.64 -19.90
N TRP A 65 -12.66 -0.39 -18.59
CA TRP A 65 -13.80 -0.76 -17.74
C TRP A 65 -15.10 -0.13 -18.23
N LYS A 66 -15.08 1.17 -18.58
CA LYS A 66 -16.25 1.88 -19.10
C LYS A 66 -16.77 1.25 -20.39
N TRP A 67 -15.87 0.98 -21.35
CA TRP A 67 -16.24 0.38 -22.62
C TRP A 67 -16.68 -1.09 -22.49
N ASP A 68 -16.22 -1.81 -21.47
CA ASP A 68 -16.73 -3.16 -21.17
C ASP A 68 -18.17 -3.09 -20.67
N ARG A 69 -18.48 -2.11 -19.82
CA ARG A 69 -19.80 -1.95 -19.23
C ARG A 69 -20.85 -1.38 -20.18
N GLU A 70 -20.48 -0.39 -20.98
CA GLU A 70 -21.41 0.30 -21.89
C GLU A 70 -21.48 -0.37 -23.27
N GLU A 71 -20.62 -1.36 -23.53
CA GLU A 71 -20.42 -1.99 -24.85
C GLU A 71 -20.17 -0.97 -25.99
N ALA A 72 -19.74 0.24 -25.64
CA ALA A 72 -19.61 1.37 -26.55
C ALA A 72 -18.29 2.11 -26.35
N TYR A 73 -17.74 2.63 -27.46
CA TYR A 73 -16.57 3.50 -27.40
C TYR A 73 -16.99 4.95 -27.14
N THR A 74 -16.44 5.54 -26.10
CA THR A 74 -16.62 6.96 -25.77
C THR A 74 -15.42 7.51 -25.01
N ILE A 75 -15.13 8.80 -25.21
CA ILE A 75 -14.15 9.56 -24.41
C ILE A 75 -14.84 10.46 -23.37
N GLY A 76 -16.18 10.51 -23.36
CA GLY A 76 -16.94 11.22 -22.34
C GLY A 76 -16.75 10.57 -20.97
N ILE A 77 -16.78 11.38 -19.91
CA ILE A 77 -16.77 10.93 -18.52
C ILE A 77 -17.74 11.78 -17.72
N LEU A 78 -18.53 11.13 -16.86
CA LEU A 78 -19.42 11.74 -15.88
C LEU A 78 -18.92 11.43 -14.45
N PRO A 79 -19.16 12.33 -13.47
CA PRO A 79 -18.84 12.10 -12.06
C PRO A 79 -19.29 10.73 -11.53
N GLU A 80 -20.52 10.34 -11.86
CA GLU A 80 -21.16 9.13 -11.37
C GLU A 80 -20.43 7.88 -11.88
N GLU A 81 -20.02 7.88 -13.15
CA GLU A 81 -19.24 6.80 -13.75
C GLU A 81 -17.85 6.66 -13.11
N ALA A 82 -17.27 7.78 -12.64
CA ALA A 82 -16.00 7.77 -11.95
C ALA A 82 -16.12 7.14 -10.55
N ASP A 83 -17.18 7.46 -9.81
CA ASP A 83 -17.43 6.85 -8.51
C ASP A 83 -17.82 5.37 -8.64
N GLU A 84 -18.66 4.99 -9.61
CA GLU A 84 -18.96 3.58 -9.92
C GLU A 84 -17.70 2.77 -10.27
N TYR A 85 -16.74 3.39 -10.97
CA TYR A 85 -15.45 2.75 -11.22
C TYR A 85 -14.65 2.54 -9.94
N LEU A 86 -14.60 3.53 -9.03
CA LEU A 86 -13.88 3.39 -7.77
C LEU A 86 -14.53 2.33 -6.88
N ASP A 87 -15.86 2.28 -6.83
CA ASP A 87 -16.62 1.23 -6.15
C ASP A 87 -16.28 -0.17 -6.71
N SER A 88 -16.24 -0.29 -8.05
CA SER A 88 -15.86 -1.55 -8.69
C SER A 88 -14.42 -2.00 -8.37
N LEU A 89 -13.52 -1.07 -8.04
CA LEU A 89 -12.17 -1.42 -7.56
C LEU A 89 -12.20 -1.91 -6.11
N LEU A 90 -13.03 -1.31 -5.26
CA LEU A 90 -13.16 -1.68 -3.85
C LEU A 90 -13.84 -3.05 -3.67
N LEU A 91 -14.81 -3.36 -4.53
CA LEU A 91 -15.54 -4.64 -4.53
C LEU A 91 -14.85 -5.74 -5.36
N SER A 92 -13.69 -5.46 -5.94
CA SER A 92 -12.97 -6.40 -6.79
C SER A 92 -12.30 -7.51 -5.98
N GLU A 93 -12.41 -8.76 -6.45
CA GLU A 93 -11.67 -9.93 -5.91
C GLU A 93 -10.13 -9.80 -5.93
N LYS A 94 -9.59 -8.76 -6.57
CA LYS A 94 -8.14 -8.52 -6.68
C LYS A 94 -7.58 -7.72 -5.49
N ASP A 95 -8.39 -7.40 -4.49
CA ASP A 95 -8.03 -6.68 -3.25
C ASP A 95 -7.10 -5.47 -3.51
N TYR A 96 -7.60 -4.47 -4.24
CA TYR A 96 -6.82 -3.25 -4.47
C TYR A 96 -6.61 -2.48 -3.17
N SER A 97 -5.36 -2.17 -2.84
CA SER A 97 -5.05 -1.28 -1.71
C SER A 97 -5.73 0.09 -1.84
N ASP A 98 -6.08 0.70 -0.70
CA ASP A 98 -6.61 2.07 -0.63
C ASP A 98 -5.72 3.09 -1.35
N THR A 99 -4.40 2.90 -1.27
CA THR A 99 -3.43 3.76 -1.96
C THR A 99 -3.58 3.68 -3.48
N TYR A 100 -3.84 2.49 -4.02
CA TYR A 100 -4.11 2.29 -5.45
C TYR A 100 -5.40 2.99 -5.86
N VAL A 101 -6.49 2.76 -5.12
CA VAL A 101 -7.81 3.34 -5.42
C VAL A 101 -7.79 4.86 -5.33
N HIS A 102 -7.14 5.42 -4.30
CA HIS A 102 -6.93 6.86 -4.17
C HIS A 102 -6.07 7.44 -5.31
N THR A 103 -5.08 6.70 -5.82
CA THR A 103 -4.30 7.14 -6.99
C THR A 103 -5.15 7.14 -8.26
N ALA A 104 -6.06 6.17 -8.41
CA ALA A 104 -7.09 6.14 -9.45
C ALA A 104 -8.02 7.37 -9.33
N GLN A 105 -8.59 7.62 -8.16
CA GLN A 105 -9.45 8.78 -7.87
C GLN A 105 -8.75 10.10 -8.23
N LYS A 106 -7.52 10.32 -7.76
CA LYS A 106 -6.72 11.51 -8.10
C LYS A 106 -6.46 11.62 -9.60
N SER A 107 -6.34 10.50 -10.31
CA SER A 107 -6.14 10.50 -11.76
C SER A 107 -7.40 10.92 -12.50
N LEU A 108 -8.58 10.43 -12.08
CA LEU A 108 -9.87 10.83 -12.63
C LEU A 108 -10.20 12.30 -12.34
N LYS A 109 -9.95 12.79 -11.12
CA LYS A 109 -10.05 14.22 -10.77
C LYS A 109 -9.26 15.12 -11.73
N ARG A 110 -8.09 14.67 -12.21
CA ARG A 110 -7.30 15.42 -13.21
C ARG A 110 -7.90 15.40 -14.61
N VAL A 111 -8.61 14.34 -14.99
CA VAL A 111 -9.36 14.28 -16.26
C VAL A 111 -10.53 15.27 -16.24
N PHE A 112 -11.28 15.35 -15.14
CA PHE A 112 -12.35 16.35 -15.00
C PHE A 112 -11.81 17.78 -15.08
N LYS A 113 -10.70 18.09 -14.39
CA LYS A 113 -10.03 19.40 -14.53
C LYS A 113 -9.60 19.70 -15.97
N PHE A 114 -9.13 18.70 -16.71
CA PHE A 114 -8.81 18.85 -18.13
C PHE A 114 -10.06 19.15 -18.97
N TRP A 115 -11.17 18.45 -18.73
CA TRP A 115 -12.43 18.70 -19.46
C TRP A 115 -13.03 20.08 -19.14
N ASN A 116 -12.94 20.54 -17.89
CA ASN A 116 -13.35 21.88 -17.50
C ASN A 116 -12.51 22.94 -18.23
N TYR A 117 -11.21 22.70 -18.36
CA TYR A 117 -10.31 23.56 -19.14
C TYR A 117 -10.61 23.55 -20.65
N GLU A 118 -10.73 22.38 -21.27
CA GLU A 118 -10.82 22.24 -22.73
C GLU A 118 -12.19 22.70 -23.27
N ARG A 119 -13.26 22.44 -22.51
CA ARG A 119 -14.64 22.63 -23.00
C ARG A 119 -15.42 23.69 -22.23
N GLY A 120 -14.78 24.42 -21.32
CA GLY A 120 -15.47 25.37 -20.43
C GLY A 120 -16.57 24.70 -19.60
N LYS A 121 -16.45 23.38 -19.38
CA LYS A 121 -17.43 22.62 -18.61
C LYS A 121 -17.27 22.92 -17.12
N ASN A 122 -18.37 22.81 -16.38
CA ASN A 122 -18.35 22.86 -14.92
C ASN A 122 -18.60 21.46 -14.33
N LEU A 123 -17.76 20.49 -14.72
CA LEU A 123 -17.74 19.15 -14.13
C LEU A 123 -16.88 19.20 -12.87
N ASP A 124 -17.34 19.90 -11.84
CA ASP A 124 -16.69 19.85 -10.53
C ASP A 124 -16.94 18.47 -9.92
N TYR A 125 -15.95 17.60 -10.07
CA TYR A 125 -15.96 16.26 -9.49
C TYR A 125 -15.31 16.30 -8.11
N ASP A 126 -16.16 16.28 -7.09
CA ASP A 126 -15.77 15.78 -5.79
C ASP A 126 -16.33 14.38 -5.61
N SER A 127 -15.46 13.46 -5.20
CA SER A 127 -15.78 12.04 -5.17
C SER A 127 -16.44 11.72 -3.83
N GLU A 128 -17.42 10.82 -3.84
CA GLU A 128 -18.10 10.38 -2.62
C GLU A 128 -17.19 9.58 -1.67
N PHE A 129 -16.06 9.07 -2.19
CA PHE A 129 -15.10 8.29 -1.41
C PHE A 129 -14.04 9.16 -0.73
N SER A 130 -13.94 9.02 0.60
CA SER A 130 -12.83 9.56 1.39
C SER A 130 -11.80 8.46 1.67
N PHE A 131 -10.61 8.57 1.06
CA PHE A 131 -9.50 7.67 1.35
C PHE A 131 -8.51 8.35 2.31
N SER A 132 -8.34 7.79 3.50
CA SER A 132 -7.25 8.18 4.41
C SER A 132 -5.93 7.59 3.89
N VAL A 133 -5.23 8.32 3.02
CA VAL A 133 -3.86 7.93 2.69
C VAL A 133 -2.95 8.53 3.73
N SER A 134 -2.37 7.68 4.59
CA SER A 134 -1.27 8.04 5.47
C SER A 134 -0.06 8.42 4.61
N GLN A 135 0.01 9.67 4.17
CA GLN A 135 1.10 10.18 3.33
C GLN A 135 2.47 10.25 4.05
N ASN A 136 2.60 9.65 5.23
CA ASN A 136 3.77 9.72 6.13
C ASN A 136 4.16 8.38 6.76
N GLU A 137 3.79 7.24 6.20
CA GLU A 137 4.34 5.98 6.70
C GLU A 137 5.76 5.76 6.16
N PRO A 138 6.77 5.59 7.04
CA PRO A 138 8.12 5.22 6.64
C PRO A 138 8.10 3.94 5.80
N ARG A 139 8.95 3.88 4.77
CA ARG A 139 9.05 2.76 3.80
C ARG A 139 9.28 1.37 4.41
N ASP A 140 9.66 1.28 5.69
CA ASP A 140 9.85 0.05 6.46
C ASP A 140 8.80 -0.03 7.57
N TYR A 141 7.57 -0.42 7.26
CA TYR A 141 6.62 -0.87 8.28
C TYR A 141 6.39 -2.38 8.11
N LEU A 142 6.41 -3.10 9.23
CA LEU A 142 6.06 -4.52 9.26
C LEU A 142 4.57 -4.68 9.00
N THR A 143 4.18 -5.60 8.12
CA THR A 143 2.77 -5.96 7.93
C THR A 143 2.17 -6.54 9.21
N ARG A 144 0.85 -6.69 9.26
CA ARG A 144 0.18 -7.28 10.43
C ARG A 144 0.70 -8.69 10.71
N GLU A 145 0.92 -9.47 9.66
CA GLU A 145 1.44 -10.84 9.72
C GLU A 145 2.89 -10.84 10.20
N GLU A 146 3.73 -9.93 9.71
CA GLU A 146 5.12 -9.81 10.16
C GLU A 146 5.22 -9.36 11.63
N ARG A 147 4.34 -8.44 12.05
CA ARG A 147 4.22 -8.01 13.46
C ARG A 147 3.82 -9.18 14.35
N GLN A 148 2.87 -10.01 13.89
CA GLN A 148 2.45 -11.20 14.62
C GLN A 148 3.60 -12.21 14.73
N ALA A 149 4.29 -12.49 13.63
CA ALA A 149 5.42 -13.42 13.61
C ALA A 149 6.56 -12.97 14.55
N ILE A 150 6.89 -11.67 14.55
CA ILE A 150 7.92 -11.12 15.44
C ILE A 150 7.48 -11.19 16.91
N ARG A 151 6.20 -10.94 17.20
CA ARG A 151 5.65 -11.08 18.56
C ARG A 151 5.73 -12.53 19.03
N GLU A 152 5.34 -13.49 18.21
CA GLU A 152 5.40 -14.93 18.53
C GLU A 152 6.85 -15.38 18.73
N ALA A 153 7.76 -15.02 17.82
CA ALA A 153 9.19 -15.31 17.97
C ALA A 153 9.77 -14.71 19.27
N SER A 154 9.32 -13.53 19.69
CA SER A 154 9.77 -12.91 20.94
C SER A 154 9.33 -13.66 22.20
N LEU A 155 8.17 -14.34 22.15
CA LEU A 155 7.64 -15.16 23.25
C LEU A 155 8.40 -16.48 23.37
N GLU A 156 8.86 -17.03 22.26
CA GLU A 156 9.62 -18.29 22.23
C GLU A 156 11.10 -18.08 22.54
N TYR A 157 11.65 -16.91 22.20
CA TYR A 157 13.08 -16.63 22.29
C TYR A 157 13.63 -16.83 23.71
N GLY A 158 14.50 -17.83 23.86
CA GLY A 158 15.14 -18.15 25.12
C GLY A 158 14.20 -18.67 26.21
N SER A 159 12.99 -19.09 25.84
CA SER A 159 12.08 -19.78 26.76
C SER A 159 12.64 -21.14 27.18
N VAL A 160 12.28 -21.58 28.37
CA VAL A 160 12.61 -22.89 28.92
C VAL A 160 11.34 -23.55 29.48
N PRO A 161 11.28 -24.88 29.59
CA PRO A 161 10.14 -25.55 30.22
C PRO A 161 9.86 -25.05 31.63
N ALA A 162 8.64 -25.28 32.12
CA ALA A 162 8.34 -25.06 33.52
C ALA A 162 9.15 -26.04 34.38
N ALA A 163 9.66 -25.60 35.54
CA ALA A 163 10.42 -26.47 36.43
C ALA A 163 9.61 -27.72 36.83
N THR A 164 8.29 -27.58 36.98
CA THR A 164 7.36 -28.67 37.31
C THR A 164 7.06 -29.62 36.14
N SER A 165 7.39 -29.25 34.90
CA SER A 165 7.11 -30.06 33.71
C SER A 165 8.30 -30.94 33.27
N VAL A 166 9.44 -30.86 33.95
CA VAL A 166 10.65 -31.62 33.61
C VAL A 166 11.20 -32.33 34.85
N SER A 167 11.80 -33.50 34.67
CA SER A 167 12.34 -34.31 35.77
C SER A 167 13.56 -35.13 35.33
N GLY A 168 14.29 -35.70 36.30
CA GLY A 168 15.44 -36.57 36.05
C GLY A 168 16.51 -35.92 35.19
N GLU A 169 16.97 -36.62 34.15
CA GLU A 169 18.00 -36.13 33.22
C GLU A 169 17.58 -34.87 32.45
N GLU A 170 16.28 -34.68 32.21
CA GLU A 170 15.80 -33.48 31.52
C GLU A 170 15.92 -32.24 32.42
N TYR A 171 15.56 -32.37 33.70
CA TYR A 171 15.78 -31.31 34.68
C TYR A 171 17.28 -30.98 34.80
N ASP A 172 18.14 -31.99 34.90
CA ASP A 172 19.59 -31.80 35.05
C ASP A 172 20.22 -31.03 33.86
N ARG A 173 19.75 -31.31 32.63
CA ARG A 173 20.17 -30.59 31.42
C ARG A 173 19.76 -29.12 31.43
N TRP A 174 18.51 -28.82 31.79
CA TRP A 174 18.03 -27.44 31.86
C TRP A 174 18.70 -26.65 32.99
N THR A 175 18.96 -27.29 34.14
CA THR A 175 19.71 -26.70 35.24
C THR A 175 21.13 -26.33 34.83
N ALA A 176 21.81 -27.19 34.06
CA ALA A 176 23.14 -26.86 33.51
C ALA A 176 23.09 -25.69 32.52
N TYR A 177 22.08 -25.64 31.66
CA TYR A 177 21.86 -24.53 30.72
C TYR A 177 21.60 -23.20 31.46
N LEU A 178 20.77 -23.21 32.50
CA LEU A 178 20.48 -22.02 33.31
C LEU A 178 21.68 -21.57 34.14
N ALA A 179 22.48 -22.51 34.65
CA ALA A 179 23.74 -22.22 35.34
C ALA A 179 24.69 -21.42 34.45
N GLN A 180 24.85 -21.82 33.19
CA GLN A 180 25.63 -21.08 32.20
C GLN A 180 25.00 -19.72 31.89
N ARG A 181 23.68 -19.68 31.63
CA ARG A 181 22.96 -18.45 31.25
C ARG A 181 23.01 -17.37 32.33
N PHE A 182 22.99 -17.77 33.61
CA PHE A 182 22.98 -16.84 34.74
C PHE A 182 24.33 -16.73 35.45
N GLU A 183 25.36 -17.41 34.95
CA GLU A 183 26.71 -17.44 35.54
C GLU A 183 26.69 -17.80 37.04
N LYS A 184 25.94 -18.87 37.38
CA LYS A 184 25.81 -19.39 38.75
C LYS A 184 26.25 -20.85 38.83
N PRO A 185 26.69 -21.34 40.00
CA PRO A 185 26.88 -22.77 40.23
C PRO A 185 25.59 -23.55 39.94
N LYS A 186 25.70 -24.76 39.37
CA LYS A 186 24.54 -25.59 38.99
C LYS A 186 23.67 -25.93 40.20
N GLU A 187 24.30 -26.13 41.35
CA GLU A 187 23.68 -26.45 42.63
C GLU A 187 22.89 -25.26 43.21
N ALA A 188 23.17 -24.04 42.73
CA ALA A 188 22.50 -22.81 43.17
C ALA A 188 21.30 -22.44 42.27
N ILE A 189 20.98 -23.24 41.26
CA ILE A 189 19.82 -23.03 40.39
C ILE A 189 18.56 -23.54 41.08
N THR A 190 17.51 -22.71 41.05
CA THR A 190 16.22 -22.98 41.68
C THR A 190 15.07 -22.78 40.69
N ASP A 191 13.85 -23.18 41.07
CA ASP A 191 12.64 -22.94 40.28
C ASP A 191 12.44 -21.44 39.95
N ALA A 192 12.92 -20.54 40.82
CA ALA A 192 12.89 -19.10 40.56
C ALA A 192 13.74 -18.70 39.33
N ASP A 193 14.82 -19.43 39.04
CA ASP A 193 15.65 -19.19 37.86
C ASP A 193 14.93 -19.65 36.57
N PHE A 194 14.14 -20.73 36.62
CA PHE A 194 13.25 -21.12 35.50
C PHE A 194 12.19 -20.06 35.22
N VAL A 195 11.58 -19.49 36.27
CA VAL A 195 10.62 -18.38 36.13
C VAL A 195 11.31 -17.14 35.55
N ARG A 196 12.51 -16.81 36.04
CA ARG A 196 13.31 -15.68 35.54
C ARG A 196 13.68 -15.84 34.07
N ALA A 197 14.02 -17.06 33.64
CA ALA A 197 14.38 -17.37 32.25
C ALA A 197 13.23 -17.12 31.27
N ASN A 198 11.99 -17.35 31.71
CA ASN A 198 10.74 -17.08 30.98
C ASN A 198 10.17 -15.68 31.24
N GLY A 199 11.00 -14.73 31.67
CA GLY A 199 10.58 -13.38 32.00
C GLY A 199 10.18 -12.53 30.79
N TRP A 200 9.33 -11.53 31.02
CA TRP A 200 8.74 -10.68 29.97
C TRP A 200 9.68 -9.65 29.35
N LYS A 201 10.97 -9.61 29.72
CA LYS A 201 11.91 -8.56 29.28
C LYS A 201 11.94 -8.41 27.75
N ILE A 202 12.13 -9.51 27.02
CA ILE A 202 12.22 -9.47 25.55
C ILE A 202 10.84 -9.24 24.90
N PRO A 203 9.77 -9.99 25.25
CA PRO A 203 8.43 -9.71 24.74
C PRO A 203 7.94 -8.28 24.99
N SER A 204 8.20 -7.71 26.17
CA SER A 204 7.79 -6.34 26.51
C SER A 204 8.58 -5.30 25.73
N LEU A 205 9.89 -5.50 25.52
CA LEU A 205 10.71 -4.62 24.67
C LEU A 205 10.22 -4.64 23.22
N VAL A 206 10.01 -5.84 22.66
CA VAL A 206 9.51 -6.01 21.30
C VAL A 206 8.11 -5.43 21.15
N GLY A 207 7.18 -5.75 22.05
CA GLY A 207 5.82 -5.21 22.04
C GLY A 207 5.81 -3.69 22.12
N THR A 208 6.56 -3.11 23.05
CA THR A 208 6.68 -1.65 23.19
C THR A 208 7.24 -1.02 21.92
N SER A 209 8.29 -1.59 21.32
CA SER A 209 8.85 -1.12 20.04
C SER A 209 7.86 -1.22 18.87
N LEU A 210 7.04 -2.28 18.80
CA LEU A 210 6.03 -2.44 17.76
C LEU A 210 4.86 -1.44 17.92
N ASP A 211 4.46 -1.16 19.17
CA ASP A 211 3.35 -0.26 19.49
C ASP A 211 3.73 1.21 19.34
N THR A 212 4.94 1.57 19.74
CA THR A 212 5.40 2.97 19.81
C THR A 212 6.35 3.37 18.68
N GLY A 213 6.81 2.40 17.87
CA GLY A 213 7.77 2.63 16.80
C GLY A 213 9.19 2.97 17.28
N LEU A 214 9.48 2.75 18.57
CA LEU A 214 10.80 3.02 19.16
C LEU A 214 11.82 2.00 18.65
N ARG A 215 12.87 2.50 17.99
CA ARG A 215 14.01 1.69 17.58
C ARG A 215 15.03 1.68 18.73
N PRO A 216 15.40 0.50 19.25
CA PRO A 216 16.48 0.42 20.23
C PRO A 216 17.74 1.02 19.62
N MET A 217 18.29 2.06 20.24
CA MET A 217 19.61 2.54 19.91
C MET A 217 20.61 1.63 20.63
N GLY A 218 21.58 1.10 19.88
CA GLY A 218 22.67 0.27 20.41
C GLY A 218 23.63 1.05 21.31
#